data_AF-A0A392VNI1-F1
#
_entry.id   AF-A0A392VNI1-F1
#
_cell.length_a   1.000
_cell.length_b   1.000
_cell.length_c   1.000
_cell.angle_alpha   90.00
_cell.angle_beta   90.00
_cell.angle_gamma   90.00
#
_symmetry.space_group_name_H-M   'P 1'
#
loop_
_entity.id
_entity.type
_entity.pdbx_description
1 polymer ?
#
loop_
_entity_poly.entity_id
_entity_poly.type
_entity_poly.pdbx_seq_one_letter_code
_entity_poly.pdbx_strand_id
1 'polypeptide(L)' 'MPLSMMRKIPGAVVTPTKMELSLADRSIVHPYGILHDVLVRVAEFVFSADFVILDMEEDRE' A
#
# COMPACT_ATOMS: atom_id res chain seq x y z
N MET A 1 -0.33 -0.82 -2.53
CA MET A 1 0.82 -1.69 -2.17
C MET A 1 0.28 -3.03 -1.68
N PRO A 2 0.81 -4.16 -2.15
CA PRO A 2 0.45 -5.49 -1.66
C PRO A 2 0.72 -5.67 -0.16
N LEU A 3 -0.16 -6.41 0.53
CA LEU A 3 -0.06 -6.71 1.96
C LEU A 3 1.25 -7.43 2.32
N SER A 4 1.71 -8.32 1.44
CA SER A 4 2.99 -9.02 1.53
C SER A 4 4.19 -8.07 1.58
N MET A 5 4.19 -6.97 0.81
CA MET A 5 5.24 -5.95 0.87
C MET A 5 5.21 -5.20 2.19
N MET A 6 4.02 -4.80 2.65
CA MET A 6 3.85 -4.11 3.93
C MET A 6 4.39 -4.95 5.10
N ARG A 7 4.19 -6.28 5.09
CA ARG A 7 4.72 -7.18 6.13
C ARG A 7 6.25 -7.21 6.21
N LYS A 8 6.95 -6.79 5.15
CA LYS A 8 8.42 -6.70 5.13
C LYS A 8 8.93 -5.41 5.79
N ILE A 9 8.06 -4.43 6.06
CA ILE A 9 8.42 -3.15 6.69
C ILE A 9 8.38 -3.29 8.22
N PRO A 10 9.51 -3.15 8.92
CA PRO A 10 9.55 -3.26 10.38
C PRO A 10 8.72 -2.16 11.05
N GLY A 11 7.81 -2.56 11.94
CA GLY A 11 6.98 -1.62 12.69
C GLY A 11 5.88 -0.93 11.88
N ALA A 12 5.57 -1.41 10.67
CA ALA A 12 4.44 -0.90 9.91
C ALA A 12 3.12 -1.08 10.68
N VAL A 13 2.41 0.02 10.89
CA VAL A 13 1.08 0.03 11.50
C VAL A 13 0.10 0.56 10.47
N VAL A 14 -0.86 -0.28 10.11
CA VAL A 14 -1.90 0.08 9.15
C VAL A 14 -3.14 0.56 9.90
N THR A 15 -3.66 1.70 9.46
CA THR A 15 -4.92 2.24 9.94
C THR A 15 -6.06 1.69 9.07
N PRO A 16 -7.07 1.01 9.63
CA PRO A 16 -8.24 0.58 8.87
C PRO A 16 -8.94 1.76 8.20
N THR A 17 -9.43 1.56 6.98
CA THR A 17 -10.21 2.58 6.25
C THR A 17 -11.52 1.99 5.73
N LYS A 18 -12.51 2.86 5.50
CA LYS A 18 -13.79 2.53 4.84
C LYS A 18 -13.77 2.88 3.35
N MET A 19 -12.60 3.16 2.79
CA MET A 19 -12.42 3.44 1.37
C MET A 19 -12.80 2.23 0.52
N GLU A 20 -13.31 2.50 -0.68
CA GLU A 20 -13.47 1.51 -1.74
C GLU A 20 -12.72 2.01 -2.97
N LEU A 21 -12.03 1.12 -3.67
CA LEU A 21 -11.29 1.45 -4.89
C LEU A 21 -11.91 0.74 -6.08
N SER A 22 -12.16 1.49 -7.15
CA SER A 22 -12.50 0.92 -8.46
C SER A 22 -11.22 0.77 -9.27
N LEU A 23 -10.88 -0.48 -9.62
CA LEU A 23 -9.71 -0.79 -10.42
C LEU A 23 -10.01 -0.63 -11.93
N ALA A 24 -8.96 -0.64 -12.76
CA ALA A 24 -9.09 -0.46 -14.21
C ALA A 24 -9.91 -1.58 -14.89
N ASP A 25 -9.91 -2.78 -14.31
CA ASP A 25 -10.74 -3.91 -14.72
C ASP A 25 -12.20 -3.81 -14.25
N ARG A 26 -12.55 -2.68 -13.60
CA ARG A 26 -13.86 -2.37 -13.01
C ARG A 26 -14.23 -3.21 -11.79
N SER A 27 -13.30 -3.99 -11.26
CA SER A 27 -13.50 -4.61 -9.94
C SER A 27 -13.50 -3.53 -8.84
N ILE A 28 -14.25 -3.79 -7.77
CA ILE A 28 -14.25 -2.96 -6.57
C ILE A 28 -13.52 -3.73 -5.48
N VAL A 29 -12.54 -3.09 -4.86
CA VAL A 29 -11.75 -3.69 -3.79
C VAL A 29 -11.80 -2.85 -2.53
N HIS A 30 -11.89 -3.53 -1.39
CA HIS A 30 -11.80 -2.94 -0.06
C HIS A 30 -10.35 -3.05 0.42
N PRO A 31 -9.65 -1.94 0.63
CA PRO A 31 -8.30 -1.97 1.17
C PRO A 31 -8.25 -2.59 2.56
N TYR A 32 -7.12 -3.24 2.87
CA TYR A 32 -6.79 -3.65 4.23
C TYR A 32 -6.65 -2.44 5.16
N GLY A 33 -6.11 -1.33 4.62
CA GLY A 33 -6.02 -0.06 5.32
C GLY A 33 -5.05 0.90 4.63
N ILE A 34 -4.66 1.94 5.34
CA ILE A 34 -3.66 2.92 4.89
C ILE A 34 -2.44 2.85 5.81
N LEU A 35 -1.26 2.76 5.21
CA LEU A 35 0.02 2.91 5.88
C LEU A 35 0.54 4.33 5.64
N HIS A 36 0.70 5.10 6.71
CA HIS A 36 1.10 6.50 6.64
C HIS A 36 2.61 6.68 6.79
N ASP A 37 3.12 7.79 6.26
CA ASP A 37 4.47 8.31 6.49
C ASP A 37 5.61 7.34 6.15
N VAL A 38 5.45 6.58 5.06
CA VAL A 38 6.50 5.68 4.58
C VAL A 38 7.54 6.48 3.80
N LEU A 39 8.80 6.39 4.20
CA LEU A 39 9.92 6.99 3.47
C LEU A 39 10.28 6.14 2.25
N VAL A 40 10.14 6.73 1.06
CA VAL A 40 10.46 6.12 -0.23
C VAL A 40 11.66 6.83 -0.83
N ARG A 41 12.69 6.05 -1.16
CA ARG A 41 13.86 6.57 -1.86
C ARG A 41 13.68 6.42 -3.38
N VAL A 42 13.79 7.52 -4.11
CA VAL A 42 13.78 7.56 -5.57
C VAL A 42 15.07 8.22 -6.06
N ALA A 43 15.95 7.42 -6.65
CA ALA A 43 17.33 7.81 -6.95
C ALA A 43 18.05 8.35 -5.69
N GLU A 44 18.37 9.65 -5.67
CA GLU A 44 19.06 10.31 -4.56
C GLU A 44 18.09 11.01 -3.58
N PHE A 45 16.80 11.05 -3.89
CA PHE A 45 15.80 11.77 -3.12
C PHE A 45 15.01 10.84 -2.21
N VAL A 46 14.55 11.38 -1.08
CA VAL A 46 13.67 10.68 -0.14
C VAL A 46 12.39 11.48 0.01
N PHE A 47 11.25 10.80 -0.18
CA PHE A 47 9.92 11.37 -0.04
C PHE A 47 9.15 10.62 1.03
N SER A 48 8.33 11.34 1.80
CA SER A 48 7.27 10.70 2.58
C SER A 48 6.09 10.42 1.68
N ALA A 49 5.48 9.24 1.79
CA ALA A 49 4.30 8.86 1.04
C ALA A 49 3.39 7.95 1.87
N ASP A 50 2.08 8.08 1.62
CA ASP A 50 1.07 7.19 2.16
C ASP A 50 0.72 6.10 1.16
N PHE A 51 0.49 4.89 1.65
CA PHE A 51 0.16 3.73 0.82
C PHE A 51 -1.17 3.12 1.23
N VAL A 52 -2.06 2.93 0.25
CA VAL A 52 -3.21 2.05 0.41
C VAL A 52 -2.74 0.60 0.30
N ILE A 53 -3.02 -0.19 1.34
CA ILE A 53 -2.63 -1.60 1.43
C ILE A 53 -3.78 -2.48 0.92
N LEU A 54 -3.48 -3.36 -0.03
CA LEU A 54 -4.44 -4.29 -0.62
C LEU A 54 -3.97 -5.73 -0.40
N ASP A 55 -4.89 -6.63 -0.09
CA ASP A 55 -4.61 -8.07 -0.05
C ASP A 55 -4.66 -8.63 -1.48
N MET A 56 -3.52 -8.60 -2.15
CA MET A 56 -3.33 -8.99 -3.53
C MET A 56 -1.93 -9.55 -3.72
N GLU A 57 -1.73 -10.32 -4.79
CA GLU A 57 -0.42 -10.84 -5.15
C GLU A 57 0.56 -9.70 -5.52
N GLU A 58 1.84 -9.89 -5.18
CA GLU A 58 2.90 -9.02 -5.71
C GLU A 58 3.07 -9.30 -7.20
N ASP A 59 3.21 -8.23 -7.98
CA ASP A 59 3.63 -8.37 -9.37
C ASP A 59 5.05 -8.94 -9.42
N ARG A 60 5.32 -9.81 -10.39
CA ARG A 60 6.56 -10.60 -10.49
C ARG A 60 7.41 -10.21 -11.70
N GLU A 61 7.34 -8.97 -12.14
CA GLU A 61 8.20 -8.44 -13.20
C GLU A 61 9.65 -8.19 -12.74
#